data_AF-A0A364V823-F1
#
_entry.id   AF-A0A364V823-F1
#
_cell.length_a   1.000
_cell.length_b   1.000
_cell.length_c   1.000
_cell.angle_alpha   90.00
_cell.angle_beta   90.00
_cell.angle_gamma   90.00
#
_symmetry.space_group_name_H-M   'P 1'
#
loop_
_entity.id
_entity.type
_entity.pdbx_description
1 polymer ?
#
loop_
_entity_poly.entity_id
_entity_poly.type
_entity_poly.pdbx_seq_one_letter_code
_entity_poly.pdbx_strand_id
1 'polypeptide(L)'
;MTVNPEGRRLLRIEAKNSQTPIEAKPRWIRTSAKMGPEYREMRNRVAGAGLHTVCQEAGCPNIHECWEDREATFLIGGDTCSRRCDFCQIKSGKPSPLDEDEPRRVAESVAEMGLRYATITGVTRDDLDDEGAWLYAEVVRKIHELNPNTGVENLTPDFSNRPELLKIVFDAQPEVFAHNVETVPRIFKRIRPAFKYDRSLEVLQAAHDYGLVTKSNLILGMGEEKEEVLAAMRDLYAAGTDILTITQYLRPTPMHHPIERWVKPEEFLAYSEAAYDMGFNAVMSGPLVRSSYRAGRLFVQAKKARGEAVPPNLSHLEDALEGSTAQEAKSLLHKYGESQDTPVASRVG
;
A
#
# COMPACT_ATOMS: atom_id res chain seq x y z
N MET A 1 29.63 -13.26 -15.30
CA MET A 1 28.43 -13.61 -14.50
C MET A 1 28.30 -12.53 -13.44
N THR A 2 27.23 -11.74 -13.46
CA THR A 2 27.00 -10.66 -12.49
C THR A 2 26.56 -11.28 -11.16
N VAL A 3 27.47 -11.25 -10.18
CA VAL A 3 27.24 -11.69 -8.80
C VAL A 3 26.81 -10.45 -8.01
N ASN A 4 25.70 -10.54 -7.26
CA ASN A 4 25.22 -9.49 -6.35
C ASN A 4 26.26 -9.27 -5.22
N PRO A 5 26.37 -8.08 -4.58
CA PRO A 5 27.08 -7.90 -3.31
C PRO A 5 26.86 -9.01 -2.25
N GLU A 6 25.73 -9.71 -2.26
CA GLU A 6 25.43 -10.86 -1.38
C GLU A 6 25.89 -12.23 -1.90
N GLY A 7 26.63 -12.30 -3.01
CA GLY A 7 27.19 -13.57 -3.52
C GLY A 7 26.21 -14.47 -4.29
N ARG A 8 24.91 -14.16 -4.32
CA ARG A 8 23.92 -14.94 -5.08
C ARG A 8 23.93 -14.62 -6.58
N ARG A 9 23.64 -15.65 -7.40
CA ARG A 9 23.39 -15.47 -8.84
C ARG A 9 22.08 -14.72 -9.04
N LEU A 10 22.11 -13.65 -9.83
CA LEU A 10 20.91 -12.90 -10.20
C LEU A 10 19.96 -13.76 -11.04
N LEU A 11 18.65 -13.58 -10.81
CA LEU A 11 17.63 -14.10 -11.71
C LEU A 11 17.78 -13.43 -13.08
N ARG A 12 17.34 -14.11 -14.15
CA ARG A 12 17.43 -13.57 -15.52
C ARG A 12 16.77 -12.19 -15.64
N ILE A 13 15.63 -12.00 -14.96
CA ILE A 13 14.91 -10.72 -14.96
C ILE A 13 15.68 -9.62 -14.23
N GLU A 14 16.28 -9.91 -13.06
CA GLU A 14 17.09 -8.96 -12.30
C GLU A 14 18.32 -8.50 -13.09
N ALA A 15 18.98 -9.45 -13.76
CA ALA A 15 20.12 -9.17 -14.62
C ALA A 15 19.74 -8.32 -15.84
N LYS A 16 18.57 -8.57 -16.44
CA LYS A 16 18.03 -7.76 -17.55
C LYS A 16 17.71 -6.35 -17.06
N ASN A 17 17.01 -6.22 -15.93
CA ASN A 17 16.62 -4.92 -15.37
C ASN A 17 17.85 -4.05 -15.04
N SER A 18 18.91 -4.67 -14.52
CA SER A 18 20.15 -3.98 -14.15
C SER A 18 20.92 -3.39 -15.35
N GLN A 19 20.54 -3.73 -16.58
CA GLN A 19 21.09 -3.09 -17.79
C GLN A 19 20.53 -1.68 -18.01
N THR A 20 19.39 -1.34 -17.37
CA THR A 20 18.81 0.00 -17.40
C THR A 20 19.30 0.80 -16.19
N PRO A 21 20.04 1.91 -16.39
CA PRO A 21 20.51 2.75 -15.28
C PRO A 21 19.34 3.32 -14.44
N ILE A 22 19.64 3.73 -13.21
CA ILE A 22 18.65 4.40 -12.35
C ILE A 22 18.26 5.76 -12.95
N GLU A 23 16.96 6.02 -12.93
CA GLU A 23 16.32 7.14 -13.59
C GLU A 23 16.44 8.42 -12.76
N ALA A 24 16.58 9.57 -13.44
CA ALA A 24 16.53 10.87 -12.80
C ALA A 24 15.08 11.18 -12.37
N LYS A 25 14.91 11.58 -11.10
CA LYS A 25 13.59 11.90 -10.54
C LYS A 25 13.14 13.29 -10.98
N PRO A 26 11.90 13.47 -11.46
CA PRO A 26 11.37 14.78 -11.79
C PRO A 26 11.17 15.63 -10.52
N ARG A 27 11.02 16.95 -10.71
CA ARG A 27 10.98 17.93 -9.62
C ARG A 27 9.86 17.69 -8.59
N TRP A 28 8.75 17.10 -9.01
CA TRP A 28 7.59 16.82 -8.15
C TRP A 28 7.75 15.53 -7.30
N ILE A 29 8.77 14.71 -7.54
CA ILE A 29 9.09 13.54 -6.71
C ILE A 29 10.05 13.98 -5.60
N ARG A 30 9.54 14.82 -4.69
CA ARG A 30 10.28 15.35 -3.54
C ARG A 30 9.33 15.53 -2.36
N THR A 31 9.73 15.04 -1.20
CA THR A 31 9.03 15.35 0.06
C THR A 31 9.73 16.47 0.80
N SER A 32 8.92 17.28 1.48
CA SER A 32 9.40 18.26 2.45
C SER A 32 9.05 17.71 3.83
N ALA A 33 10.05 17.23 4.56
CA ALA A 33 9.86 16.73 5.92
C ALA A 33 9.41 17.87 6.83
N LYS A 34 8.22 17.73 7.44
CA LYS A 34 7.77 18.57 8.55
C LYS A 34 7.77 17.70 9.80
N MET A 35 8.58 18.06 10.79
CA MET A 35 8.66 17.31 12.05
C MET A 35 7.78 17.99 13.09
N GLY A 36 6.49 17.68 13.09
CA GLY A 36 5.53 18.15 14.08
C GLY A 36 5.70 17.46 15.44
N PRO A 37 4.93 17.89 16.46
CA PRO A 37 4.98 17.32 17.80
C PRO A 37 4.67 15.82 17.82
N GLU A 38 3.62 15.39 17.12
CA GLU A 38 3.16 13.98 17.13
C GLU A 38 4.19 13.06 16.46
N TYR A 39 4.77 13.47 15.32
CA TYR A 39 5.88 12.75 14.69
C TYR A 39 7.06 12.54 15.65
N ARG A 40 7.45 13.58 16.40
CA ARG A 40 8.60 13.50 17.34
C ARG A 40 8.29 12.56 18.49
N GLU A 41 7.07 12.63 19.02
CA GLU A 41 6.62 11.74 20.08
C GLU A 41 6.62 10.27 19.62
N MET A 42 6.02 9.98 18.46
CA MET A 42 6.03 8.65 17.87
C MET A 42 7.45 8.14 17.64
N ARG A 43 8.35 8.99 17.12
CA ARG A 43 9.76 8.63 16.92
C ARG A 43 10.45 8.26 18.21
N ASN A 44 10.19 8.96 19.30
CA ASN A 44 10.78 8.66 20.60
C ASN A 44 10.24 7.35 21.17
N ARG A 45 8.95 7.07 21.01
CA ARG A 45 8.31 5.80 21.41
C ARG A 45 8.92 4.62 20.63
N VAL A 46 9.03 4.73 19.31
CA VAL A 46 9.56 3.66 18.44
C VAL A 46 11.05 3.39 18.67
N ALA A 47 11.86 4.42 18.96
CA ALA A 47 13.31 4.28 19.08
C ALA A 47 13.77 3.39 20.25
N GLY A 48 12.94 3.18 21.27
CA GLY A 48 13.25 2.35 22.45
C GLY A 48 12.65 0.94 22.45
N ALA A 49 11.70 0.66 21.55
CA ALA A 49 10.79 -0.48 21.65
C ALA A 49 11.11 -1.66 20.70
N GLY A 50 12.18 -1.57 19.89
CA GLY A 50 12.55 -2.63 18.95
C GLY A 50 11.49 -2.90 17.87
N LEU A 51 10.69 -1.88 17.53
CA LEU A 51 9.57 -2.00 16.60
C LEU A 51 10.03 -1.94 15.14
N HIS A 52 9.48 -2.80 14.30
CA HIS A 52 9.70 -2.80 12.85
C HIS A 52 8.43 -2.32 12.13
N THR A 53 8.53 -1.18 11.45
CA THR A 53 7.44 -0.63 10.62
C THR A 53 7.85 -0.62 9.16
N VAL A 54 6.89 -0.88 8.25
CA VAL A 54 7.10 -0.69 6.80
C VAL A 54 7.53 0.75 6.52
N CYS A 55 7.02 1.71 7.31
CA CYS A 55 7.35 3.12 7.20
C CYS A 55 8.87 3.37 7.26
N GLN A 56 9.56 2.72 8.20
CA GLN A 56 11.01 2.85 8.38
C GLN A 56 11.80 1.97 7.41
N GLU A 57 11.44 0.68 7.30
CA GLU A 57 12.18 -0.31 6.50
C GLU A 57 12.14 0.02 4.99
N ALA A 58 11.01 0.52 4.50
CA ALA A 58 10.86 0.91 3.10
C ALA A 58 11.34 2.35 2.80
N GLY A 59 11.89 3.07 3.79
CA GLY A 59 12.29 4.46 3.66
C GLY A 59 11.16 5.36 3.15
N CYS A 60 9.93 5.15 3.68
CA CYS A 60 8.73 5.77 3.14
C CYS A 60 8.82 7.30 3.26
N PRO A 61 8.68 8.05 2.14
CA PRO A 61 8.84 9.48 2.16
C PRO A 61 7.71 10.23 2.89
N ASN A 62 6.63 9.51 3.23
CA ASN A 62 5.43 10.05 3.88
C ASN A 62 5.42 9.84 5.41
N ILE A 63 6.47 9.24 5.99
CA ILE A 63 6.50 8.91 7.42
C ILE A 63 6.17 10.10 8.33
N HIS A 64 6.63 11.29 7.97
CA HIS A 64 6.37 12.52 8.71
C HIS A 64 4.90 12.90 8.77
N GLU A 65 4.18 12.62 7.70
CA GLU A 65 2.79 13.01 7.54
C GLU A 65 1.86 11.96 8.15
N CYS A 66 2.16 10.67 7.94
CA CYS A 66 1.42 9.56 8.55
C CYS A 66 1.58 9.54 10.08
N TRP A 67 2.79 9.73 10.60
CA TRP A 67 3.00 9.71 12.05
C TRP A 67 2.46 10.96 12.74
N GLU A 68 2.33 12.07 12.03
CA GLU A 68 1.66 13.24 12.62
C GLU A 68 0.17 12.96 12.88
N ASP A 69 -0.46 12.14 12.04
CA ASP A 69 -1.84 11.66 12.22
C ASP A 69 -1.95 10.43 13.16
N ARG A 70 -0.83 9.96 13.70
CA ARG A 70 -0.74 8.68 14.42
C ARG A 70 -1.25 7.49 13.59
N GLU A 71 -0.82 7.42 12.34
CA GLU A 71 -0.99 6.28 11.45
C GLU A 71 0.35 5.59 11.18
N ALA A 72 0.36 4.25 11.18
CA ALA A 72 1.54 3.47 10.81
C ALA A 72 1.17 2.17 10.10
N THR A 73 2.14 1.59 9.38
CA THR A 73 1.98 0.32 8.68
C THR A 73 2.97 -0.73 9.19
N PHE A 74 2.47 -1.90 9.53
CA PHE A 74 3.25 -3.05 10.01
C PHE A 74 3.40 -4.10 8.92
N LEU A 75 4.56 -4.78 8.91
CA LEU A 75 4.81 -5.95 8.05
C LEU A 75 4.81 -7.20 8.94
N ILE A 76 3.85 -8.09 8.73
CA ILE A 76 3.72 -9.36 9.45
C ILE A 76 4.20 -10.54 8.61
N GLY A 77 4.51 -11.66 9.27
CA GLY A 77 4.98 -12.89 8.62
C GLY A 77 6.47 -12.87 8.28
N GLY A 78 7.22 -11.92 8.84
CA GLY A 78 8.66 -11.73 8.63
C GLY A 78 9.01 -10.80 7.46
N ASP A 79 10.31 -10.79 7.09
CA ASP A 79 10.90 -9.90 6.08
C ASP A 79 11.11 -10.57 4.71
N THR A 80 10.78 -11.86 4.61
CA THR A 80 11.09 -12.71 3.46
C THR A 80 9.80 -13.31 2.89
N CYS A 81 9.49 -12.94 1.65
CA CYS A 81 8.28 -13.30 0.93
C CYS A 81 8.48 -14.56 0.07
N SER A 82 7.50 -15.47 0.12
CA SER A 82 7.51 -16.68 -0.72
C SER A 82 7.31 -16.37 -2.21
N ARG A 83 6.76 -15.19 -2.54
CA ARG A 83 6.58 -14.70 -3.92
C ARG A 83 7.57 -13.58 -4.25
N ARG A 84 7.69 -13.29 -5.55
CA ARG A 84 8.50 -12.19 -6.08
C ARG A 84 7.68 -11.34 -7.04
N CYS A 85 7.54 -10.06 -6.70
CA CYS A 85 6.97 -9.03 -7.58
C CYS A 85 8.09 -8.08 -8.04
N ASP A 86 8.13 -7.73 -9.32
CA ASP A 86 9.27 -7.01 -9.92
C ASP A 86 9.39 -5.54 -9.47
N PHE A 87 8.35 -5.03 -8.80
CA PHE A 87 8.32 -3.69 -8.20
C PHE A 87 8.66 -3.67 -6.69
N CYS A 88 8.58 -4.82 -6.01
CA CYS A 88 8.56 -4.90 -4.55
C CYS A 88 9.97 -5.06 -3.99
N GLN A 89 10.32 -4.28 -2.96
CA GLN A 89 11.64 -4.30 -2.32
C GLN A 89 11.78 -5.41 -1.25
N ILE A 90 10.67 -6.02 -0.82
CA ILE A 90 10.70 -7.11 0.15
C ILE A 90 11.48 -8.29 -0.44
N LYS A 91 12.37 -8.85 0.37
CA LYS A 91 13.23 -9.97 -0.02
C LYS A 91 12.36 -11.17 -0.41
N SER A 92 12.65 -11.80 -1.54
CA SER A 92 12.04 -13.08 -1.89
C SER A 92 12.92 -14.25 -1.44
N GLY A 93 12.31 -15.28 -0.87
CA GLY A 93 13.03 -16.46 -0.39
C GLY A 93 12.13 -17.42 0.39
N LYS A 94 12.73 -18.40 1.06
CA LYS A 94 12.01 -19.25 2.01
C LYS A 94 11.73 -18.43 3.29
N PRO A 95 10.47 -18.24 3.70
CA PRO A 95 10.16 -17.54 4.95
C PRO A 95 10.72 -18.26 6.18
N SER A 96 10.92 -17.49 7.25
CA SER A 96 11.22 -18.04 8.58
C SER A 96 10.00 -18.79 9.15
N PRO A 97 10.19 -19.67 10.16
CA PRO A 97 9.06 -20.27 10.87
C PRO A 97 8.05 -19.22 11.34
N LEU A 98 6.76 -19.58 11.32
CA LEU A 98 5.71 -18.71 11.82
C LEU A 98 5.94 -18.36 13.29
N ASP A 99 5.83 -17.09 13.62
CA ASP A 99 5.87 -16.60 14.99
C ASP A 99 4.44 -16.34 15.47
N GLU A 100 3.94 -17.24 16.32
CA GLU A 100 2.57 -17.17 16.82
C GLU A 100 2.34 -16.03 17.84
N ASP A 101 3.41 -15.42 18.36
CA ASP A 101 3.35 -14.29 19.30
C ASP A 101 3.42 -12.93 18.58
N GLU A 102 3.69 -12.91 17.26
CA GLU A 102 3.70 -11.70 16.44
C GLU A 102 2.39 -10.87 16.54
N PRO A 103 1.17 -11.47 16.51
CA PRO A 103 -0.08 -10.73 16.71
C PRO A 103 -0.14 -9.90 18.00
N ARG A 104 0.30 -10.47 19.13
CA ARG A 104 0.31 -9.78 20.42
C ARG A 104 1.28 -8.60 20.37
N ARG A 105 2.51 -8.81 19.87
CA ARG A 105 3.51 -7.75 19.79
C ARG A 105 3.09 -6.61 18.87
N VAL A 106 2.46 -6.90 17.74
CA VAL A 106 1.90 -5.86 16.86
C VAL A 106 0.84 -5.05 17.61
N ALA A 107 -0.10 -5.70 18.29
CA ALA A 107 -1.12 -5.00 19.07
C ALA A 107 -0.54 -4.11 20.19
N GLU A 108 0.50 -4.59 20.88
CA GLU A 108 1.22 -3.80 21.89
C GLU A 108 1.95 -2.60 21.27
N SER A 109 2.52 -2.78 20.07
CA SER A 109 3.15 -1.70 19.31
C SER A 109 2.15 -0.62 18.95
N VAL A 110 0.96 -1.00 18.50
CA VAL A 110 -0.15 -0.08 18.22
C VAL A 110 -0.52 0.73 19.47
N ALA A 111 -0.60 0.06 20.64
CA ALA A 111 -0.90 0.70 21.91
C ALA A 111 0.20 1.66 22.36
N GLU A 112 1.46 1.22 22.28
CA GLU A 112 2.63 2.01 22.66
C GLU A 112 2.80 3.24 21.75
N MET A 113 2.52 3.11 20.45
CA MET A 113 2.54 4.22 19.50
C MET A 113 1.30 5.13 19.64
N GLY A 114 0.25 4.67 20.33
CA GLY A 114 -1.00 5.39 20.52
C GLY A 114 -1.71 5.70 19.20
N LEU A 115 -1.69 4.74 18.26
CA LEU A 115 -2.20 4.93 16.90
C LEU A 115 -3.72 5.13 16.88
N ARG A 116 -4.16 6.03 16.00
CA ARG A 116 -5.59 6.21 15.67
C ARG A 116 -6.04 5.23 14.60
N TYR A 117 -5.14 4.89 13.68
CA TYR A 117 -5.38 3.96 12.59
C TYR A 117 -4.13 3.14 12.29
N ALA A 118 -4.27 1.83 12.17
CA ALA A 118 -3.17 0.90 11.88
C ALA A 118 -3.43 0.18 10.56
N THR A 119 -2.46 0.22 9.64
CA THR A 119 -2.49 -0.65 8.46
C THR A 119 -1.63 -1.87 8.71
N ILE A 120 -2.20 -3.06 8.49
CA ILE A 120 -1.49 -4.33 8.55
C ILE A 120 -1.27 -4.80 7.14
N THR A 121 -0.03 -5.11 6.80
CA THR A 121 0.31 -5.85 5.59
C THR A 121 1.35 -6.90 5.92
N GLY A 122 1.68 -7.75 4.97
CA GLY A 122 2.61 -8.84 5.24
C GLY A 122 3.14 -9.46 3.97
N VAL A 123 4.00 -10.44 4.17
CA VAL A 123 4.53 -11.25 3.08
C VAL A 123 3.60 -12.39 2.71
N THR A 124 3.71 -12.92 1.50
CA THR A 124 3.00 -14.16 1.15
C THR A 124 3.64 -15.33 1.88
N ARG A 125 2.81 -16.24 2.40
CA ARG A 125 3.22 -17.43 3.16
C ARG A 125 2.77 -18.71 2.50
N ASP A 126 3.13 -18.88 1.22
CA ASP A 126 2.86 -20.11 0.44
C ASP A 126 3.51 -21.38 1.06
N ASP A 127 4.36 -21.21 2.08
CA ASP A 127 4.94 -22.28 2.88
C ASP A 127 4.01 -22.84 3.98
N LEU A 128 2.90 -22.15 4.28
CA LEU A 128 1.90 -22.55 5.27
C LEU A 128 0.64 -23.10 4.59
N ASP A 129 -0.01 -24.09 5.22
CA ASP A 129 -1.23 -24.73 4.68
C ASP A 129 -2.41 -23.75 4.54
N ASP A 130 -2.47 -22.74 5.41
CA ASP A 130 -3.47 -21.68 5.44
C ASP A 130 -3.01 -20.39 4.74
N GLU A 131 -1.85 -20.41 4.07
CA GLU A 131 -1.22 -19.27 3.40
C GLU A 131 -1.04 -18.03 4.31
N GLY A 132 -1.01 -18.22 5.64
CA GLY A 132 -0.91 -17.18 6.65
C GLY A 132 -2.23 -16.50 7.02
N ALA A 133 -3.39 -17.00 6.55
CA ALA A 133 -4.69 -16.41 6.81
C ALA A 133 -4.99 -16.25 8.32
N TRP A 134 -4.61 -17.22 9.15
CA TRP A 134 -4.73 -17.10 10.61
C TRP A 134 -3.95 -15.90 11.15
N LEU A 135 -2.70 -15.71 10.71
CA LEU A 135 -1.83 -14.63 11.20
C LEU A 135 -2.43 -13.25 10.90
N TYR A 136 -2.88 -13.04 9.66
CA TYR A 136 -3.53 -11.80 9.24
C TYR A 136 -4.79 -11.52 10.06
N ALA A 137 -5.62 -12.53 10.30
CA ALA A 137 -6.83 -12.39 11.08
C ALA A 137 -6.54 -12.13 12.57
N GLU A 138 -5.56 -12.84 13.14
CA GLU A 138 -5.25 -12.76 14.57
C GLU A 138 -4.63 -11.42 14.94
N VAL A 139 -3.81 -10.83 14.07
CA VAL A 139 -3.28 -9.47 14.27
C VAL A 139 -4.42 -8.46 14.38
N VAL A 140 -5.41 -8.52 13.49
CA VAL A 140 -6.59 -7.64 13.54
C VAL A 140 -7.34 -7.83 14.87
N ARG A 141 -7.63 -9.08 15.26
CA ARG A 141 -8.33 -9.39 16.51
C ARG A 141 -7.58 -8.86 17.74
N LYS A 142 -6.25 -9.04 17.80
CA LYS A 142 -5.42 -8.55 18.91
C LYS A 142 -5.37 -7.03 18.97
N ILE A 143 -5.36 -6.36 17.82
CA ILE A 143 -5.43 -4.89 17.79
C ILE A 143 -6.78 -4.43 18.32
N HIS A 144 -7.90 -4.98 17.86
CA HIS A 144 -9.22 -4.60 18.36
C HIS A 144 -9.39 -4.89 19.87
N GLU A 145 -8.83 -6.00 20.36
CA GLU A 145 -8.86 -6.37 21.79
C GLU A 145 -8.11 -5.34 22.66
N LEU A 146 -6.88 -5.00 22.28
CA LEU A 146 -5.99 -4.15 23.09
C LEU A 146 -6.19 -2.64 22.81
N ASN A 147 -6.68 -2.29 21.63
CA ASN A 147 -6.79 -0.93 21.11
C ASN A 147 -8.21 -0.65 20.58
N PRO A 148 -9.23 -0.62 21.45
CA PRO A 148 -10.63 -0.53 21.02
C PRO A 148 -10.99 0.79 20.31
N ASN A 149 -10.12 1.79 20.33
CA ASN A 149 -10.29 3.08 19.65
C ASN A 149 -9.32 3.23 18.47
N THR A 150 -8.82 2.14 17.89
CA THR A 150 -7.93 2.18 16.73
C THR A 150 -8.59 1.44 15.56
N GLY A 151 -8.74 2.12 14.43
CA GLY A 151 -9.22 1.47 13.20
C GLY A 151 -8.13 0.64 12.55
N VAL A 152 -8.51 -0.45 11.87
CA VAL A 152 -7.57 -1.40 11.25
C VAL A 152 -7.87 -1.58 9.76
N GLU A 153 -6.89 -1.26 8.92
CA GLU A 153 -6.88 -1.66 7.50
C GLU A 153 -6.03 -2.91 7.32
N ASN A 154 -6.59 -3.95 6.71
CA ASN A 154 -5.89 -5.21 6.47
C ASN A 154 -5.57 -5.38 4.98
N LEU A 155 -4.33 -5.10 4.58
CA LEU A 155 -3.80 -5.24 3.22
C LEU A 155 -3.17 -6.62 3.02
N THR A 156 -3.88 -7.47 2.29
CA THR A 156 -3.61 -8.91 2.26
C THR A 156 -3.14 -9.44 0.89
N PRO A 157 -2.45 -10.60 0.86
CA PRO A 157 -2.23 -11.36 -0.37
C PRO A 157 -3.56 -11.92 -0.91
N ASP A 158 -3.50 -12.71 -2.00
CA ASP A 158 -4.71 -13.28 -2.59
C ASP A 158 -5.20 -14.55 -1.89
N PHE A 159 -4.40 -15.14 -1.00
CA PHE A 159 -4.64 -16.47 -0.39
C PHE A 159 -5.06 -17.53 -1.42
N SER A 160 -4.49 -17.43 -2.62
CA SER A 160 -4.83 -18.23 -3.80
C SER A 160 -6.32 -18.23 -4.17
N ASN A 161 -7.08 -17.23 -3.69
CA ASN A 161 -8.53 -17.12 -3.73
C ASN A 161 -9.26 -18.37 -3.18
N ARG A 162 -8.74 -18.91 -2.07
CA ARG A 162 -9.38 -20.01 -1.33
C ARG A 162 -10.46 -19.45 -0.42
N PRO A 163 -11.76 -19.73 -0.65
CA PRO A 163 -12.85 -19.10 0.08
C PRO A 163 -12.78 -19.31 1.60
N GLU A 164 -12.31 -20.47 2.05
CA GLU A 164 -12.13 -20.79 3.46
C GLU A 164 -11.04 -19.95 4.14
N LEU A 165 -9.98 -19.58 3.41
CA LEU A 165 -8.90 -18.75 3.93
C LEU A 165 -9.30 -17.27 3.94
N LEU A 166 -9.95 -16.82 2.87
CA LEU A 166 -10.54 -15.49 2.80
C LEU A 166 -11.54 -15.26 3.94
N LYS A 167 -12.40 -16.25 4.21
CA LYS A 167 -13.37 -16.17 5.31
C LYS A 167 -12.70 -15.97 6.66
N ILE A 168 -11.58 -16.65 6.96
CA ILE A 168 -10.84 -16.46 8.23
C ILE A 168 -10.43 -14.99 8.41
N VAL A 169 -9.96 -14.37 7.34
CA VAL A 169 -9.51 -12.98 7.32
C VAL A 169 -10.70 -12.01 7.40
N PHE A 170 -11.78 -12.28 6.68
CA PHE A 170 -13.00 -11.46 6.69
C PHE A 170 -13.71 -11.50 8.04
N ASP A 171 -13.73 -12.66 8.71
CA ASP A 171 -14.30 -12.84 10.04
C ASP A 171 -13.58 -12.02 11.13
N ALA A 172 -12.36 -11.54 10.86
CA ALA A 172 -11.67 -10.61 11.76
C ALA A 172 -12.20 -9.17 11.68
N GLN A 173 -13.10 -8.87 10.72
CA GLN A 173 -13.81 -7.60 10.56
C GLN A 173 -12.90 -6.35 10.61
N PRO A 174 -11.86 -6.24 9.78
CA PRO A 174 -11.12 -4.99 9.67
C PRO A 174 -12.03 -3.87 9.16
N GLU A 175 -11.79 -2.63 9.59
CA GLU A 175 -12.49 -1.44 9.08
C GLU A 175 -12.37 -1.29 7.56
N VAL A 176 -11.22 -1.69 7.00
CA VAL A 176 -10.99 -1.78 5.55
C VAL A 176 -10.26 -3.07 5.23
N PHE A 177 -10.79 -3.85 4.28
CA PHE A 177 -10.06 -4.94 3.63
C PHE A 177 -9.42 -4.43 2.36
N ALA A 178 -8.10 -4.56 2.23
CA ALA A 178 -7.37 -4.13 1.05
C ALA A 178 -6.73 -5.31 0.32
N HIS A 179 -6.84 -5.32 -1.00
CA HIS A 179 -6.07 -6.20 -1.88
C HIS A 179 -5.70 -5.43 -3.15
N ASN A 180 -4.40 -5.21 -3.36
CA ASN A 180 -3.96 -4.40 -4.47
C ASN A 180 -3.85 -5.24 -5.75
N VAL A 181 -4.38 -4.76 -6.87
CA VAL A 181 -4.08 -5.30 -8.21
C VAL A 181 -2.75 -4.77 -8.76
N GLU A 182 -2.35 -3.57 -8.34
CA GLU A 182 -1.10 -2.87 -8.63
C GLU A 182 -0.89 -2.43 -10.08
N THR A 183 -1.37 -3.16 -11.08
CA THR A 183 -1.14 -2.81 -12.49
C THR A 183 -2.19 -3.40 -13.43
N VAL A 184 -2.07 -3.08 -14.72
CA VAL A 184 -3.03 -3.44 -15.77
C VAL A 184 -2.79 -4.85 -16.33
N PRO A 185 -3.82 -5.51 -16.91
CA PRO A 185 -3.75 -6.90 -17.34
C PRO A 185 -2.54 -7.26 -18.22
N ARG A 186 -2.22 -6.42 -19.21
CA ARG A 186 -1.16 -6.68 -20.20
C ARG A 186 0.21 -6.90 -19.55
N ILE A 187 0.56 -6.09 -18.54
CA ILE A 187 1.87 -6.17 -17.87
C ILE A 187 1.80 -6.91 -16.54
N PHE A 188 0.62 -7.31 -16.07
CA PHE A 188 0.43 -7.96 -14.77
C PHE A 188 1.32 -9.19 -14.59
N LYS A 189 1.32 -10.15 -15.52
CA LYS A 189 2.14 -11.37 -15.41
C LYS A 189 3.65 -11.09 -15.39
N ARG A 190 4.09 -10.01 -16.03
CA ARG A 190 5.49 -9.56 -16.02
C ARG A 190 5.88 -9.01 -14.65
N ILE A 191 4.98 -8.24 -14.04
CA ILE A 191 5.22 -7.52 -12.78
C ILE A 191 4.94 -8.41 -11.55
N ARG A 192 3.89 -9.24 -11.59
CA ARG A 192 3.38 -10.09 -10.49
C ARG A 192 3.16 -11.52 -10.97
N PRO A 193 4.22 -12.28 -11.31
CA PRO A 193 4.10 -13.58 -11.95
C PRO A 193 3.39 -14.66 -11.12
N ALA A 194 3.36 -14.51 -9.79
CA ALA A 194 2.71 -15.43 -8.86
C ALA A 194 1.25 -15.08 -8.55
N PHE A 195 0.74 -13.97 -9.09
CA PHE A 195 -0.66 -13.54 -8.95
C PHE A 195 -1.36 -13.64 -10.31
N LYS A 196 -2.69 -13.54 -10.31
CA LYS A 196 -3.49 -13.36 -11.54
C LYS A 196 -4.40 -12.15 -11.38
N TYR A 197 -4.53 -11.34 -12.43
CA TYR A 197 -5.34 -10.11 -12.41
C TYR A 197 -6.79 -10.41 -12.02
N ASP A 198 -7.45 -11.32 -12.75
CA ASP A 198 -8.85 -11.69 -12.50
C ASP A 198 -9.05 -12.26 -11.10
N ARG A 199 -8.11 -13.06 -10.61
CA ARG A 199 -8.15 -13.59 -9.24
C ARG A 199 -8.07 -12.48 -8.19
N SER A 200 -7.21 -11.49 -8.41
CA SER A 200 -7.12 -10.33 -7.50
C SER A 200 -8.42 -9.53 -7.48
N LEU A 201 -9.15 -9.45 -8.60
CA LEU A 201 -10.48 -8.86 -8.64
C LEU A 201 -11.53 -9.73 -7.92
N GLU A 202 -11.48 -11.05 -8.10
CA GLU A 202 -12.37 -11.99 -7.39
C GLU A 202 -12.21 -11.89 -5.85
N VAL A 203 -11.00 -11.65 -5.36
CA VAL A 203 -10.72 -11.44 -3.92
C VAL A 203 -11.41 -10.17 -3.41
N LEU A 204 -11.35 -9.07 -4.17
CA LEU A 204 -12.03 -7.82 -3.84
C LEU A 204 -13.55 -7.99 -3.86
N GLN A 205 -14.08 -8.65 -4.90
CA GLN A 205 -15.49 -8.95 -5.00
C GLN A 205 -15.98 -9.80 -3.81
N ALA A 206 -15.22 -10.83 -3.42
CA ALA A 206 -15.56 -11.67 -2.28
C ALA A 206 -15.62 -10.87 -0.96
N ALA A 207 -14.71 -9.92 -0.75
CA ALA A 207 -14.72 -9.05 0.42
C ALA A 207 -15.90 -8.06 0.41
N HIS A 208 -16.20 -7.49 -0.76
CA HIS A 208 -17.35 -6.62 -0.96
C HIS A 208 -18.67 -7.37 -0.70
N ASP A 209 -18.83 -8.57 -1.26
CA ASP A 209 -20.02 -9.41 -1.07
C ASP A 209 -20.17 -9.91 0.38
N TYR A 210 -19.06 -10.01 1.11
CA TYR A 210 -19.06 -10.26 2.56
C TYR A 210 -19.53 -9.04 3.38
N GLY A 211 -19.55 -7.85 2.78
CA GLY A 211 -20.00 -6.61 3.40
C GLY A 211 -18.89 -5.74 3.98
N LEU A 212 -17.62 -6.01 3.65
CA LEU A 212 -16.49 -5.17 4.09
C LEU A 212 -16.35 -3.93 3.20
N VAL A 213 -15.77 -2.87 3.75
CA VAL A 213 -15.25 -1.77 2.93
C VAL A 213 -13.97 -2.27 2.26
N THR A 214 -13.90 -2.15 0.94
CA THR A 214 -12.79 -2.70 0.15
C THR A 214 -11.88 -1.61 -0.42
N LYS A 215 -10.62 -1.97 -0.62
CA LYS A 215 -9.60 -1.04 -1.14
C LYS A 215 -8.63 -1.72 -2.08
N SER A 216 -8.21 -0.98 -3.10
CA SER A 216 -7.13 -1.41 -4.00
C SER A 216 -6.22 -0.24 -4.42
N ASN A 217 -5.15 -0.58 -5.12
CA ASN A 217 -4.12 0.35 -5.57
C ASN A 217 -3.71 0.07 -7.02
N LEU A 218 -3.40 1.15 -7.75
CA LEU A 218 -2.70 1.13 -9.03
C LEU A 218 -1.36 1.87 -8.92
N ILE A 219 -0.29 1.20 -9.34
CA ILE A 219 1.05 1.76 -9.45
C ILE A 219 1.31 2.08 -10.93
N LEU A 220 1.54 3.35 -11.23
CA LEU A 220 1.77 3.87 -12.57
C LEU A 220 3.25 4.07 -12.88
N GLY A 221 3.62 4.13 -14.16
CA GLY A 221 4.97 4.27 -14.65
C GLY A 221 5.70 2.94 -14.87
N MET A 222 4.98 1.82 -14.92
CA MET A 222 5.54 0.47 -15.17
C MET A 222 5.33 -0.01 -16.62
N GLY A 223 4.77 0.85 -17.47
CA GLY A 223 4.59 0.59 -18.90
C GLY A 223 3.14 0.45 -19.33
N GLU A 224 2.19 0.74 -18.45
CA GLU A 224 0.77 0.85 -18.75
C GLU A 224 0.44 2.13 -19.55
N GLU A 225 -0.55 2.03 -20.44
CA GLU A 225 -1.11 3.16 -21.17
C GLU A 225 -2.32 3.76 -20.43
N LYS A 226 -2.64 5.03 -20.72
CA LYS A 226 -3.73 5.75 -20.05
C LYS A 226 -5.06 5.01 -20.14
N GLU A 227 -5.40 4.49 -21.31
CA GLU A 227 -6.65 3.77 -21.56
C GLU A 227 -6.71 2.45 -20.79
N GLU A 228 -5.56 1.80 -20.57
CA GLU A 228 -5.45 0.59 -19.76
C GLU A 228 -5.64 0.89 -18.27
N VAL A 229 -5.14 2.03 -17.78
CA VAL A 229 -5.39 2.49 -16.41
C VAL A 229 -6.88 2.73 -16.20
N LEU A 230 -7.53 3.46 -17.11
CA LEU A 230 -8.98 3.69 -17.04
C LEU A 230 -9.80 2.41 -17.15
N ALA A 231 -9.33 1.41 -17.92
CA ALA A 231 -9.94 0.08 -17.96
C ALA A 231 -9.81 -0.64 -16.61
N ALA A 232 -8.60 -0.67 -16.04
CA ALA A 232 -8.38 -1.29 -14.74
C ALA A 232 -9.17 -0.62 -13.60
N MET A 233 -9.39 0.70 -13.68
CA MET A 233 -10.27 1.41 -12.74
C MET A 233 -11.73 0.95 -12.85
N ARG A 234 -12.23 0.75 -14.07
CA ARG A 234 -13.58 0.19 -14.28
C ARG A 234 -13.68 -1.24 -13.76
N ASP A 235 -12.66 -2.05 -13.98
CA ASP A 235 -12.62 -3.43 -13.49
C ASP A 235 -12.62 -3.48 -11.95
N LEU A 236 -11.84 -2.61 -11.29
CA LEU A 236 -11.82 -2.46 -9.84
C LEU A 236 -13.18 -2.00 -9.29
N TYR A 237 -13.80 -1.01 -9.91
CA TYR A 237 -15.14 -0.55 -9.53
C TYR A 237 -16.17 -1.67 -9.68
N ALA A 238 -16.15 -2.40 -10.80
CA ALA A 238 -17.02 -3.53 -11.05
C ALA A 238 -16.83 -4.68 -10.05
N ALA A 239 -15.62 -4.85 -9.51
CA ALA A 239 -15.29 -5.80 -8.45
C ALA A 239 -15.70 -5.33 -7.04
N GLY A 240 -16.43 -4.20 -6.92
CA GLY A 240 -16.92 -3.69 -5.64
C GLY A 240 -15.89 -2.90 -4.83
N THR A 241 -14.83 -2.37 -5.46
CA THR A 241 -13.80 -1.57 -4.76
C THR A 241 -14.35 -0.21 -4.31
N ASP A 242 -14.39 0.06 -3.00
CA ASP A 242 -14.85 1.35 -2.45
C ASP A 242 -13.76 2.44 -2.52
N ILE A 243 -12.53 2.07 -2.17
CA ILE A 243 -11.40 2.99 -2.00
C ILE A 243 -10.31 2.70 -3.03
N LEU A 244 -9.89 3.73 -3.77
CA LEU A 244 -8.82 3.60 -4.76
C LEU A 244 -7.64 4.52 -4.44
N THR A 245 -6.44 3.96 -4.39
CA THR A 245 -5.19 4.73 -4.42
C THR A 245 -4.49 4.61 -5.77
N ILE A 246 -3.95 5.72 -6.28
CA ILE A 246 -3.20 5.76 -7.55
C ILE A 246 -1.85 6.44 -7.30
N THR A 247 -0.76 5.71 -7.54
CA THR A 247 0.60 6.13 -7.17
C THR A 247 1.58 6.06 -8.34
N GLN A 248 2.70 6.78 -8.26
CA GLN A 248 3.86 6.57 -9.13
C GLN A 248 4.72 5.40 -8.61
N TYR A 249 5.19 4.56 -9.53
CA TYR A 249 6.22 3.57 -9.29
C TYR A 249 7.55 4.26 -9.00
N LEU A 250 8.16 3.93 -7.87
CA LEU A 250 9.54 4.30 -7.56
C LEU A 250 10.40 3.05 -7.53
N ARG A 251 11.35 2.96 -8.46
CA ARG A 251 12.26 1.83 -8.59
C ARG A 251 13.16 1.69 -7.35
N PRO A 252 13.08 0.56 -6.61
CA PRO A 252 13.87 0.40 -5.38
C PRO A 252 15.37 0.25 -5.64
N THR A 253 15.75 -0.59 -6.61
CA THR A 253 17.15 -0.87 -6.98
C THR A 253 17.26 -1.17 -8.47
N PRO A 254 18.48 -1.19 -9.07
CA PRO A 254 18.67 -1.56 -10.47
C PRO A 254 18.14 -2.96 -10.83
N MET A 255 17.97 -3.85 -9.86
CA MET A 255 17.46 -5.21 -10.09
C MET A 255 15.94 -5.26 -10.32
N HIS A 256 15.21 -4.19 -9.97
CA HIS A 256 13.76 -4.08 -10.11
C HIS A 256 13.37 -3.50 -11.45
N HIS A 257 12.09 -3.67 -11.82
CA HIS A 257 11.51 -3.19 -13.07
C HIS A 257 11.95 -1.74 -13.37
N PRO A 258 12.39 -1.40 -14.59
CA PRO A 258 12.70 -0.02 -14.94
C PRO A 258 11.46 0.88 -14.89
N ILE A 259 11.67 2.16 -14.61
CA ILE A 259 10.57 3.14 -14.76
C ILE A 259 10.38 3.37 -16.26
N GLU A 260 9.17 3.13 -16.77
CA GLU A 260 8.86 3.39 -18.18
C GLU A 260 8.35 4.82 -18.38
N ARG A 261 7.77 5.43 -17.34
CA ARG A 261 7.22 6.79 -17.40
C ARG A 261 7.14 7.47 -16.04
N TRP A 262 7.36 8.78 -16.03
CA TRP A 262 6.99 9.67 -14.93
C TRP A 262 5.61 10.28 -15.20
N VAL A 263 4.61 9.87 -14.43
CA VAL A 263 3.24 10.41 -14.54
C VAL A 263 3.20 11.80 -13.94
N LYS A 264 2.58 12.74 -14.66
CA LYS A 264 2.48 14.13 -14.20
C LYS A 264 1.37 14.27 -13.15
N PRO A 265 1.53 15.15 -12.14
CA PRO A 265 0.46 15.53 -11.21
C PRO A 265 -0.91 15.81 -11.87
N GLU A 266 -0.96 16.48 -13.02
CA GLU A 266 -2.19 16.75 -13.78
C GLU A 266 -2.91 15.47 -14.21
N GLU A 267 -2.16 14.43 -14.54
CA GLU A 267 -2.73 13.14 -14.92
C GLU A 267 -3.27 12.39 -13.71
N PHE A 268 -2.57 12.44 -12.57
CA PHE A 268 -3.12 11.93 -11.32
C PHE A 268 -4.42 12.63 -10.93
N LEU A 269 -4.51 13.96 -11.15
CA LEU A 269 -5.76 14.69 -10.95
C LEU A 269 -6.87 14.19 -11.89
N ALA A 270 -6.57 14.03 -13.19
CA ALA A 270 -7.52 13.50 -14.16
C ALA A 270 -7.98 12.07 -13.82
N TYR A 271 -7.09 11.20 -13.33
CA TYR A 271 -7.49 9.88 -12.83
C TYR A 271 -8.35 9.97 -11.57
N SER A 272 -8.07 10.93 -10.68
CA SER A 272 -8.91 11.14 -9.50
C SER A 272 -10.33 11.55 -9.88
N GLU A 273 -10.47 12.50 -10.80
CA GLU A 273 -11.77 12.95 -11.31
C GLU A 273 -12.51 11.80 -11.99
N ALA A 274 -11.83 11.06 -12.88
CA ALA A 274 -12.42 9.90 -13.54
C ALA A 274 -12.86 8.80 -12.55
N ALA A 275 -12.12 8.59 -11.45
CA ALA A 275 -12.51 7.63 -10.42
C ALA A 275 -13.79 8.08 -9.69
N TYR A 276 -13.89 9.36 -9.31
CA TYR A 276 -15.11 9.87 -8.69
C TYR A 276 -16.31 9.82 -9.68
N ASP A 277 -16.09 10.11 -10.96
CA ASP A 277 -17.12 9.99 -12.00
C ASP A 277 -17.60 8.55 -12.21
N MET A 278 -16.72 7.56 -12.00
CA MET A 278 -17.08 6.13 -12.02
C MET A 278 -17.89 5.71 -10.80
N GLY A 279 -17.78 6.43 -9.68
CA GLY A 279 -18.54 6.18 -8.45
C GLY A 279 -17.74 5.61 -7.27
N PHE A 280 -16.39 5.67 -7.29
CA PHE A 280 -15.59 5.31 -6.12
C PHE A 280 -15.93 6.20 -4.92
N ASN A 281 -16.01 5.61 -3.72
CA ASN A 281 -16.42 6.31 -2.50
C ASN A 281 -15.31 7.18 -1.90
N ALA A 282 -14.05 6.77 -2.07
CA ALA A 282 -12.90 7.58 -1.71
C ALA A 282 -11.72 7.31 -2.64
N VAL A 283 -11.03 8.36 -3.05
CA VAL A 283 -9.90 8.27 -3.98
C VAL A 283 -8.76 9.12 -3.47
N MET A 284 -7.54 8.57 -3.50
CA MET A 284 -6.32 9.34 -3.31
C MET A 284 -5.35 9.10 -4.45
N SER A 285 -5.01 10.16 -5.16
CA SER A 285 -4.22 10.07 -6.38
C SER A 285 -3.05 11.05 -6.35
N GLY A 286 -1.84 10.54 -6.51
CA GLY A 286 -0.64 11.36 -6.55
C GLY A 286 0.66 10.57 -6.60
N PRO A 287 1.76 11.19 -7.05
CA PRO A 287 3.04 10.51 -7.26
C PRO A 287 3.64 9.86 -6.00
N LEU A 288 3.41 10.45 -4.84
CA LEU A 288 3.95 9.96 -3.58
C LEU A 288 2.88 9.34 -2.67
N VAL A 289 1.63 9.23 -3.15
CA VAL A 289 0.60 8.43 -2.48
C VAL A 289 1.08 6.99 -2.33
N ARG A 290 0.61 6.28 -1.31
CA ARG A 290 0.86 4.85 -1.09
C ARG A 290 -0.45 4.22 -0.67
N SER A 291 -0.53 2.90 -0.78
CA SER A 291 -1.70 2.14 -0.32
C SER A 291 -2.14 2.58 1.08
N SER A 292 -1.21 2.72 2.04
CA SER A 292 -1.52 3.09 3.42
C SER A 292 -1.43 4.58 3.74
N TYR A 293 -1.22 5.45 2.75
CA TYR A 293 -1.06 6.88 3.01
C TYR A 293 -2.43 7.52 3.31
N ARG A 294 -2.59 8.09 4.53
CA ARG A 294 -3.83 8.72 5.02
C ARG A 294 -5.02 7.75 4.98
N ALA A 295 -4.79 6.51 5.42
CA ALA A 295 -5.77 5.43 5.31
C ALA A 295 -6.99 5.66 6.20
N GLY A 296 -6.81 6.18 7.42
CA GLY A 296 -7.91 6.49 8.32
C GLY A 296 -8.83 7.58 7.75
N ARG A 297 -8.24 8.59 7.10
CA ARG A 297 -8.99 9.62 6.36
C ARG A 297 -9.83 9.02 5.23
N LEU A 298 -9.25 8.13 4.41
CA LEU A 298 -9.96 7.49 3.30
C LEU A 298 -11.11 6.60 3.79
N PHE A 299 -10.92 5.89 4.90
CA PHE A 299 -11.98 5.12 5.55
C PHE A 299 -13.17 6.01 5.93
N VAL A 300 -12.92 7.15 6.60
CA VAL A 300 -13.97 8.09 6.99
C VAL A 300 -14.69 8.66 5.75
N GLN A 301 -13.94 9.03 4.70
CA GLN A 301 -14.53 9.51 3.44
C GLN A 301 -15.44 8.45 2.80
N ALA A 302 -14.98 7.20 2.74
CA ALA A 302 -15.76 6.11 2.17
C ALA A 302 -17.06 5.85 2.94
N LYS A 303 -16.99 5.80 4.29
CA LYS A 303 -18.18 5.67 5.14
C LYS A 303 -19.20 6.78 4.89
N LYS A 304 -18.75 8.04 4.84
CA LYS A 304 -19.62 9.19 4.55
C LYS A 304 -20.25 9.12 3.16
N ALA A 305 -19.47 8.77 2.13
CA ALA A 305 -19.99 8.61 0.77
C ALA A 305 -21.00 7.46 0.63
N ARG A 306 -20.88 6.41 1.45
CA ARG A 306 -21.85 5.31 1.56
C ARG A 306 -23.09 5.67 2.39
N GLY A 307 -23.15 6.86 2.99
CA GLY A 307 -24.23 7.27 3.89
C GLY A 307 -24.19 6.55 5.25
N GLU A 308 -23.04 5.98 5.61
CA GLU A 308 -22.85 5.22 6.84
C GLU A 308 -22.14 6.08 7.90
N ALA A 309 -22.55 5.94 9.16
CA ALA A 309 -21.87 6.60 10.26
C ALA A 309 -20.50 5.95 10.54
N VAL A 310 -19.52 6.78 10.89
CA VAL A 310 -18.26 6.29 11.49
C VAL A 310 -18.58 5.70 12.86
N PRO A 311 -18.05 4.50 13.22
CA PRO A 311 -18.28 3.91 14.53
C PRO A 311 -17.94 4.88 15.67
N PRO A 312 -18.73 4.93 16.77
CA PRO A 312 -18.50 5.90 17.85
C PRO A 312 -17.10 5.84 18.48
N ASN A 313 -16.50 4.65 18.58
CA ASN A 313 -15.13 4.46 19.06
C ASN A 313 -14.05 5.03 18.11
N LEU A 314 -14.42 5.29 16.85
CA LEU A 314 -13.55 5.83 15.80
C LEU A 314 -13.94 7.25 15.35
N SER A 315 -14.85 7.93 16.05
CA SER A 315 -15.30 9.27 15.65
C SER A 315 -14.17 10.31 15.61
N HIS A 316 -13.12 10.12 16.40
CA HIS A 316 -11.93 10.97 16.40
C HIS A 316 -11.15 10.94 15.06
N LEU A 317 -11.42 9.97 14.17
CA LEU A 317 -10.86 9.95 12.81
C LEU A 317 -11.48 11.03 11.92
N GLU A 318 -12.64 11.57 12.27
CA GLU A 318 -13.25 12.66 11.50
C GLU A 318 -12.40 13.94 11.52
N ASP A 319 -11.62 14.16 12.59
CA ASP A 319 -10.67 15.27 12.71
C ASP A 319 -9.62 15.23 11.58
N ALA A 320 -9.29 14.04 11.06
CA ALA A 320 -8.31 13.87 9.97
C ALA A 320 -8.79 14.42 8.61
N LEU A 321 -10.08 14.76 8.49
CA LEU A 321 -10.62 15.39 7.29
C LEU A 321 -10.19 16.86 7.14
N GLU A 322 -9.89 17.55 8.25
CA GLU A 322 -9.56 18.99 8.26
C GLU A 322 -8.10 19.28 7.85
N GLY A 323 -7.26 18.24 7.77
CA GLY A 323 -5.85 18.36 7.39
C GLY A 323 -5.58 18.47 5.88
N SER A 324 -4.43 19.03 5.50
CA SER A 324 -3.94 19.01 4.12
C SER A 324 -3.29 17.67 3.78
N THR A 325 -3.48 17.18 2.56
CA THR A 325 -2.87 15.99 1.98
C THR A 325 -1.71 16.37 1.06
N ALA A 326 -0.49 16.45 1.57
CA ALA A 326 0.61 17.08 0.84
C ALA A 326 1.05 16.30 -0.41
N GLN A 327 0.81 14.99 -0.44
CA GLN A 327 1.18 14.13 -1.57
C GLN A 327 0.11 14.00 -2.66
N GLU A 328 -1.09 14.53 -2.45
CA GLU A 328 -2.13 14.52 -3.49
C GLU A 328 -1.76 15.45 -4.65
N ALA A 329 -2.16 15.04 -5.85
CA ALA A 329 -1.89 15.76 -7.10
C ALA A 329 -2.22 17.26 -7.02
N LYS A 330 -3.40 17.60 -6.48
CA LYS A 330 -3.86 18.98 -6.32
C LYS A 330 -2.92 19.81 -5.45
N SER A 331 -2.44 19.26 -4.35
CA SER A 331 -1.48 19.91 -3.44
C SER A 331 -0.12 20.14 -4.12
N LEU A 332 0.33 19.18 -4.92
CA LEU A 332 1.59 19.29 -5.66
C LEU A 332 1.51 20.34 -6.78
N LEU A 333 0.39 20.41 -7.51
CA LEU A 333 0.17 21.44 -8.54
C LEU A 333 0.17 22.85 -7.93
N HIS A 334 -0.48 23.04 -6.78
CA HIS A 334 -0.42 24.31 -6.06
C HIS A 334 1.01 24.66 -5.63
N LYS A 335 1.81 23.68 -5.23
CA LYS A 335 3.19 23.89 -4.73
C LYS A 335 4.21 24.13 -5.84
N TYR A 336 4.14 23.39 -6.94
CA TYR A 336 5.17 23.36 -7.98
C TYR A 336 4.75 24.04 -9.30
N GLY A 337 3.47 24.37 -9.46
CA GLY A 337 2.90 24.83 -10.73
C GLY A 337 2.83 23.71 -11.78
N GLU A 338 2.55 24.07 -13.03
CA GLU A 338 2.41 23.13 -14.14
C GLU A 338 3.65 22.24 -14.33
N SER A 339 3.42 20.97 -14.61
CA SER A 339 4.48 19.99 -14.80
C SER A 339 5.16 20.14 -16.15
N GLN A 340 6.49 20.16 -16.14
CA GLN A 340 7.28 20.05 -17.37
C GLN A 340 7.53 18.58 -17.70
N ASP A 341 7.52 18.26 -19.00
CA ASP A 341 7.91 16.92 -19.45
C ASP A 341 9.31 16.59 -18.96
N THR A 342 9.40 15.48 -18.23
CA THR A 342 10.67 14.95 -17.74
C THR A 342 10.86 13.58 -18.38
N PRO A 343 11.72 13.47 -19.42
CA PRO A 343 11.97 12.17 -20.03
C PRO A 343 12.56 11.23 -19.00
N VAL A 344 12.30 9.93 -19.17
CA VAL A 344 12.99 8.90 -18.41
C VAL A 344 14.44 8.84 -18.89
N ALA A 345 15.27 9.71 -18.32
CA ALA A 345 16.70 9.75 -18.57
C ALA A 345 17.44 9.06 -17.42
N SER A 346 18.56 8.42 -17.74
CA SER A 346 19.48 7.92 -16.72
C SER A 346 20.02 9.08 -15.89
N ARG A 347 20.26 8.85 -14.59
CA ARG A 347 21.19 9.70 -13.84
C ARG A 347 22.54 9.56 -14.54
N VAL A 348 22.94 10.59 -15.29
CA VAL A 348 24.31 10.68 -15.80
C VAL A 348 25.22 10.66 -14.56
N GLY A 349 26.17 9.72 -14.55
CA GLY A 349 27.09 9.49 -13.44
C GLY A 349 28.01 10.67 -13.16
#